data_AF-A0A9Q4I399-F1
#
_entry.id   AF-A0A9Q4I399-F1
#
_cell.length_a   1.000
_cell.length_b   1.000
_cell.length_c   1.000
_cell.angle_alpha   90.00
_cell.angle_beta   90.00
_cell.angle_gamma   90.00
#
_symmetry.space_group_name_H-M   'P 1'
#
loop_
_entity.id
_entity.type
_entity.pdbx_description
1 polymer ?
#
loop_
_entity_poly.entity_id
_entity_poly.type
_entity_poly.pdbx_seq_one_letter_code
_entity_poly.pdbx_strand_id
1 'polypeptide(L)' 'MFEKEPIDISEKLFQFENYIVTPHVSAETYENCETTSIVTAKALISVFEGKEPDHRLV' A
#
# COMPACT_ATOMS: atom_id res chain seq x y z
N MET A 1 -0.01 9.75 -5.11
CA MET A 1 0.14 9.81 -3.65
C MET A 1 0.03 11.27 -3.26
N PHE A 2 -0.81 11.59 -2.30
CA PHE A 2 -1.08 12.95 -1.83
C PHE A 2 -0.74 13.07 -0.35
N GLU A 3 -0.45 14.28 0.12
CA GLU A 3 -0.23 14.53 1.56
C GLU A 3 -1.48 14.21 2.39
N LYS A 4 -2.66 14.50 1.84
CA LYS A 4 -3.96 14.16 2.41
C LYS A 4 -4.76 13.36 1.39
N GLU A 5 -5.24 12.20 1.81
CA GLU A 5 -6.06 11.31 0.99
C GLU A 5 -7.42 11.05 1.68
N PRO A 6 -8.54 10.97 0.92
CA PRO A 6 -8.64 11.25 -0.51
C PRO A 6 -8.47 12.75 -0.82
N ILE A 7 -7.92 13.05 -1.99
CA ILE A 7 -7.71 14.42 -2.48
C ILE A 7 -9.03 15.00 -3.03
N ASP A 8 -9.24 16.31 -2.91
CA ASP A 8 -10.37 16.99 -3.54
C ASP A 8 -10.09 17.17 -5.04
N ILE A 9 -10.95 16.60 -5.89
CA ILE A 9 -10.82 16.69 -7.35
C ILE A 9 -11.12 18.09 -7.90
N SER A 10 -11.66 19.00 -7.06
CA SER A 10 -11.84 20.40 -7.42
C SER A 10 -10.52 21.20 -7.41
N GLU A 11 -9.43 20.61 -6.89
CA GLU A 11 -8.13 21.25 -6.82
C GLU A 11 -7.50 21.52 -8.18
N LYS A 12 -6.61 22.52 -8.22
CA LYS A 12 -6.00 23.05 -9.45
C LYS A 12 -5.27 22.00 -10.27
N LEU A 13 -4.66 21.00 -9.63
CA LEU A 13 -3.90 19.96 -10.32
C LEU A 13 -4.77 19.14 -11.28
N PHE A 14 -6.04 18.91 -10.94
CA PHE A 14 -6.99 18.16 -11.76
C PHE A 14 -7.48 18.91 -13.00
N GLN A 15 -7.14 20.19 -13.14
CA GLN A 15 -7.54 21.01 -14.29
C GLN A 15 -6.53 20.97 -15.45
N PHE A 16 -5.36 20.34 -15.27
CA PHE A 16 -4.33 20.24 -16.30
C PHE A 16 -4.50 18.98 -17.15
N GLU A 17 -4.56 19.14 -18.48
CA GLU A 17 -4.70 18.02 -19.43
C GLU A 17 -3.51 17.04 -19.41
N ASN A 18 -2.32 17.53 -19.07
CA ASN A 18 -1.10 16.72 -19.00
C ASN A 18 -0.83 16.12 -17.62
N TYR A 19 -1.78 16.22 -16.69
CA TYR A 19 -1.68 15.65 -15.35
C TYR A 19 -2.36 14.28 -15.29
N ILE A 20 -1.54 13.23 -15.15
CA ILE A 20 -2.01 11.86 -14.99
C ILE A 20 -1.95 11.50 -13.50
N VAL A 21 -3.06 11.05 -12.95
CA VAL A 21 -3.22 10.76 -11.53
C VAL A 21 -3.95 9.45 -11.34
N THR A 22 -3.54 8.70 -10.32
CA THR A 22 -4.23 7.50 -9.85
C THR A 22 -4.50 7.62 -8.33
N PRO A 23 -5.60 7.04 -7.82
CA PRO A 23 -5.99 7.16 -6.42
C PRO A 23 -5.19 6.23 -5.51
N HIS A 24 -3.86 6.39 -5.48
CA HIS A 24 -2.95 5.57 -4.66
C HIS A 24 -3.05 4.06 -4.93
N VAL A 25 -3.15 3.69 -6.21
CA VAL A 25 -3.29 2.28 -6.65
C VAL A 25 -2.09 1.80 -7.46
N SER A 26 -0.93 2.45 -7.33
CA SER A 26 0.27 2.07 -8.10
C SER A 26 0.82 0.67 -7.77
N ALA A 27 0.46 0.13 -6.60
CA ALA A 27 0.82 -1.22 -6.16
C ALA A 27 -0.37 -2.19 -6.12
N GLU A 28 -1.53 -1.79 -6.64
CA GLU A 28 -2.75 -2.61 -6.56
C GLU A 28 -2.76 -3.64 -7.69
N THR A 29 -2.21 -4.82 -7.41
CA THR A 29 -2.30 -6.00 -8.28
C THR A 29 -2.73 -7.23 -7.49
N TYR A 30 -3.33 -8.22 -8.16
CA TYR A 30 -3.73 -9.47 -7.52
C TYR A 30 -2.52 -10.19 -6.89
N GLU A 31 -1.39 -10.19 -7.58
CA GLU A 31 -0.14 -10.80 -7.13
C GLU A 31 0.42 -10.08 -5.89
N ASN A 32 0.34 -8.75 -5.86
CA ASN A 32 0.78 -7.99 -4.70
C ASN A 32 -0.13 -8.23 -3.48
N CYS A 33 -1.45 -8.27 -3.68
CA CYS A 33 -2.40 -8.60 -2.63
C CYS A 33 -2.17 -10.01 -2.06
N GLU A 34 -1.98 -11.01 -2.92
CA GLU A 34 -1.68 -12.38 -2.51
C GLU A 34 -0.35 -12.45 -1.76
N THR A 35 0.72 -11.93 -2.35
CA THR A 35 2.08 -12.01 -1.79
C THR A 35 2.16 -11.30 -0.45
N THR A 36 1.60 -10.09 -0.34
CA THR A 36 1.55 -9.33 0.92
C THR A 36 0.76 -10.09 1.98
N SER A 37 -0.36 -10.72 1.60
CA SER A 37 -1.16 -11.53 2.53
C SER A 37 -0.36 -12.72 3.08
N ILE A 38 0.34 -13.46 2.22
CA ILE A 38 1.15 -14.62 2.62
C ILE A 38 2.32 -14.19 3.51
N VAL A 39 3.05 -13.13 3.15
CA VAL A 39 4.17 -12.61 3.95
C VAL A 39 3.70 -12.15 5.32
N THR A 40 2.56 -11.45 5.38
CA THR A 40 1.94 -11.00 6.64
C THR A 40 1.55 -12.19 7.52
N ALA A 41 0.90 -13.22 6.95
CA ALA A 41 0.51 -14.41 7.69
C ALA A 41 1.72 -15.16 8.28
N LYS A 42 2.81 -15.30 7.51
CA LYS A 42 4.06 -15.93 7.98
C LYS A 42 4.70 -15.15 9.14
N ALA A 43 4.68 -13.82 9.08
CA ALA A 43 5.19 -12.98 10.16
C ALA A 43 4.39 -13.20 11.45
N LEU A 44 3.05 -13.26 11.38
CA LEU A 44 2.20 -13.54 12.53
C LEU A 44 2.45 -14.93 13.13
N ILE A 45 2.57 -15.96 12.29
CA ILE A 45 2.89 -17.32 12.75
C ILE A 45 4.24 -17.34 13.49
N SER A 46 5.25 -16.67 12.93
CA SER A 46 6.59 -16.61 13.53
C SER A 46 6.52 -16.00 14.94
N VAL A 47 5.79 -14.90 15.12
CA VAL A 47 5.57 -14.29 16.44
C VAL A 47 4.89 -15.26 17.42
N PHE A 48 3.83 -15.95 17.00
CA PHE A 48 3.13 -16.90 17.87
C PHE A 48 3.97 -18.12 18.24
N GLU A 49 4.93 -18.51 17.40
CA GLU A 49 5.88 -19.59 17.68
C GLU A 49 7.11 -19.13 18.49
N GLY A 50 7.19 -17.85 18.87
CA GLY A 50 8.36 -17.28 19.56
C GLY A 50 9.60 -17.15 18.67
N LYS A 51 9.41 -17.11 17.34
CA LYS A 51 10.44 -16.90 16.33
C LYS A 51 10.45 -15.43 15.88
N GLU A 52 11.59 -15.01 15.35
CA GLU A 52 11.75 -13.67 14.79
C GLU A 52 11.12 -13.59 13.39
N PRO A 53 10.23 -12.60 13.11
CA PRO A 53 9.65 -12.43 11.78
C PRO A 53 10.55 -11.61 10.84
N ASP A 54 10.54 -11.92 9.54
CA ASP A 54 11.45 -11.35 8.52
C ASP A 54 11.40 -9.82 8.35
N HIS A 55 10.27 -9.17 8.66
CA HIS A 55 10.05 -7.73 8.47
C HIS A 55 9.69 -7.00 9.76
N ARG A 56 10.31 -7.39 10.88
CA ARG A 56 10.09 -6.76 12.17
C ARG A 56 10.53 -5.29 12.14
N LEU A 57 9.62 -4.39 12.53
CA LEU A 57 9.90 -2.96 12.63
C LEU A 57 10.48 -2.56 14.00
N VAL A 58 9.98 -3.17 15.09
CA VAL A 58 10.35 -2.95 16.50
C VAL A 58 10.29 -4.25 17.29
#